data_AF-A0A1X0NHX1-F1
#
_entry.id   AF-A0A1X0NHX1-F1
#
_cell.length_a   1.000
_cell.length_b   1.000
_cell.length_c   1.000
_cell.angle_alpha   90.00
_cell.angle_beta   90.00
_cell.angle_gamma   90.00
#
_symmetry.space_group_name_H-M   'P 1'
#
loop_
_entity.id
_entity.type
_entity.pdbx_description
1 polymer ?
#
loop_
_entity_poly.entity_id
_entity_poly.type
_entity_poly.pdbx_seq_one_letter_code
_entity_poly.pdbx_strand_id
1 'polypeptide(L)'
;MAIALDSEFLKTHGVVLTRSVAFVPFSFVRETTGISQQKQQIPKCKTSFGNPFVLSISPKEVMCRADLLPCGHSLNSIVQSSVVSGEKLKNIQEEYKQLKSKTTTESFEEKEYTENNNYSSLTDFDSLCPHSIPNIRRLDKAWVESVYMAPVNSLEFRDAAMQLNHLRAYGKGRRRQRALPFLLRYHPKLLQDILRSSFPSANAWCSWLTMCGDLVERELQKLGDEHRQLSDVCTFENSQGKLDDKKKGNFPQYKECNTLEEFSYELNRTWSSLMVSVSSGGSKFYCYGDGDLKAIQNTLQLSCKMLERHSSSITKKTQSVNTKTFNHQQNGFEEGEDGKKEVLLGSGAGCGTVDTGRLLTSPHQARPLDATRHPLFAAAGFRTSPGAIPALTEALKKAALADETAVRLLKENAPHNPVWDARALACVCASCGIGPP
;
A
#
# COMPACT_ATOMS: atom_id res chain seq x y z
N MET A 1 20.84 -9.16 -10.36
CA MET A 1 19.59 -9.87 -10.01
C MET A 1 18.40 -9.02 -10.41
N ALA A 2 17.30 -9.61 -10.91
CA ALA A 2 16.03 -8.91 -11.08
C ALA A 2 15.04 -9.35 -10.00
N ILE A 3 14.30 -8.39 -9.46
CA ILE A 3 13.26 -8.59 -8.45
C ILE A 3 11.99 -7.92 -8.95
N ALA A 4 10.91 -8.68 -9.07
CA ALA A 4 9.59 -8.12 -9.22
C ALA A 4 9.04 -7.79 -7.83
N LEU A 5 8.40 -6.64 -7.70
CA LEU A 5 7.74 -6.21 -6.48
C LEU A 5 6.28 -5.88 -6.74
N ASP A 6 5.47 -6.18 -5.74
CA ASP A 6 4.10 -5.72 -5.62
C ASP A 6 3.88 -5.21 -4.20
N SER A 7 3.13 -4.12 -4.08
CA SER A 7 2.90 -3.48 -2.80
C SER A 7 1.43 -3.18 -2.57
N GLU A 8 1.01 -3.43 -1.35
CA GLU A 8 -0.33 -3.15 -0.89
C GLU A 8 -0.35 -1.91 0.00
N PHE A 9 -1.42 -1.13 -0.08
CA PHE A 9 -1.42 0.22 0.48
C PHE A 9 -2.20 0.38 1.79
N LEU A 10 -1.67 1.24 2.65
CA LEU A 10 -2.32 1.81 3.82
C LEU A 10 -2.59 3.29 3.55
N LYS A 11 -3.85 3.71 3.72
CA LYS A 11 -4.26 5.12 3.63
C LYS A 11 -4.42 5.66 5.04
N THR A 12 -3.55 6.57 5.47
CA THR A 12 -3.55 7.10 6.83
C THR A 12 -3.12 8.57 6.86
N HIS A 13 -3.84 9.41 7.59
CA HIS A 13 -3.59 10.85 7.77
C HIS A 13 -3.35 11.62 6.48
N GLY A 14 -4.12 11.32 5.44
CA GLY A 14 -4.02 11.92 4.11
C GLY A 14 -2.84 11.44 3.27
N VAL A 15 -2.09 10.42 3.72
CA VAL A 15 -0.92 9.87 3.04
C VAL A 15 -1.17 8.41 2.65
N VAL A 16 -0.63 8.00 1.50
CA VAL A 16 -0.60 6.60 1.07
C VAL A 16 0.76 6.02 1.40
N LEU A 17 0.77 4.98 2.23
CA LEU A 17 1.93 4.21 2.66
C LEU A 17 1.81 2.78 2.14
N THR A 18 2.92 2.06 2.16
CA THR A 18 2.94 0.60 1.97
C THR A 18 2.54 -0.09 3.28
N ARG A 19 1.61 -1.04 3.25
CA ARG A 19 1.29 -1.97 4.35
C ARG A 19 1.96 -3.33 4.21
N SER A 20 2.21 -3.75 2.98
CA SER A 20 2.82 -5.04 2.68
C SER A 20 3.52 -4.94 1.35
N VAL A 21 4.64 -5.64 1.20
CA VAL A 21 5.39 -5.71 -0.04
C VAL A 21 5.94 -7.11 -0.20
N ALA A 22 5.79 -7.66 -1.39
CA ALA A 22 6.45 -8.89 -1.82
C ALA A 22 7.65 -8.56 -2.70
N PHE A 23 8.77 -9.22 -2.45
CA PHE A 23 9.95 -9.21 -3.31
C PHE A 23 10.12 -10.61 -3.89
N VAL A 24 9.99 -10.72 -5.21
CA VAL A 24 10.11 -11.98 -5.93
C VAL A 24 11.32 -11.90 -6.87
N PRO A 25 12.47 -12.47 -6.49
CA PRO A 25 13.59 -12.64 -7.40
C PRO A 25 13.17 -13.49 -8.59
N PHE A 26 13.61 -13.14 -9.80
CA PHE A 26 13.31 -13.93 -10.99
C PHE A 26 14.45 -13.92 -12.02
N SER A 27 14.46 -14.95 -12.86
CA SER A 27 15.26 -15.08 -14.08
C SER A 27 14.42 -15.82 -15.15
N PHE A 28 14.89 -15.88 -16.39
CA PHE A 28 14.13 -16.54 -17.45
C PHE A 28 15.01 -17.13 -18.55
N VAL A 29 14.77 -18.39 -18.89
CA VAL A 29 15.43 -19.01 -20.04
C VAL A 29 14.57 -18.81 -21.28
N ARG A 30 15.19 -18.37 -22.38
CA ARG A 30 14.57 -18.36 -23.71
C ARG A 30 15.03 -19.57 -24.49
N GLU A 31 14.08 -20.39 -24.92
CA GLU A 31 14.39 -21.48 -25.84
C GLU A 31 14.67 -20.86 -27.22
N THR A 32 15.93 -20.94 -27.65
CA THR A 32 16.28 -20.68 -29.04
C THR A 32 15.92 -21.92 -29.84
N THR A 33 14.71 -21.94 -30.40
CA THR A 33 14.38 -22.95 -31.41
C THR A 33 15.35 -22.76 -32.56
N GLY A 34 16.20 -23.78 -32.78
CA GLY A 34 17.20 -23.79 -33.83
C GLY A 34 16.59 -23.41 -35.18
N ILE A 35 17.35 -22.65 -35.95
CA ILE A 35 17.01 -22.14 -37.27
C ILE A 35 16.44 -23.27 -38.14
N SER A 36 15.12 -23.33 -38.26
CA SER A 36 14.41 -24.17 -39.23
C SER A 36 13.16 -23.41 -39.62
N GLN A 37 13.10 -23.06 -40.90
CA GLN A 37 12.14 -22.14 -41.49
C GLN A 37 10.69 -22.65 -41.33
N GLN A 38 9.75 -21.70 -41.27
CA GLN A 38 8.30 -21.85 -41.51
C GLN A 38 7.38 -22.24 -40.33
N LYS A 39 7.21 -21.31 -39.39
CA LYS A 39 5.94 -20.68 -38.95
C LYS A 39 6.30 -19.72 -37.82
N GLN A 40 5.56 -18.63 -37.64
CA GLN A 40 5.74 -17.67 -36.55
C GLN A 40 5.53 -18.36 -35.17
N GLN A 41 6.48 -19.18 -34.73
CA GLN A 41 6.49 -19.72 -33.38
C GLN A 41 6.97 -18.60 -32.47
N ILE A 42 6.08 -18.13 -31.61
CA ILE A 42 6.41 -17.20 -30.55
C ILE A 42 7.53 -17.84 -29.72
N PRO A 43 8.67 -17.17 -29.49
CA PRO A 43 9.76 -17.73 -28.69
C PRO A 43 9.22 -18.15 -27.34
N LYS A 44 9.42 -19.42 -26.99
CA LYS A 44 9.01 -19.93 -25.67
C LYS A 44 10.02 -19.47 -24.64
N CYS A 45 9.53 -18.91 -23.55
CA CYS A 45 10.32 -18.62 -22.37
C CYS A 45 9.79 -19.40 -21.17
N LYS A 46 10.67 -19.60 -20.19
CA LYS A 46 10.32 -20.20 -18.92
C LYS A 46 10.84 -19.32 -17.80
N THR A 47 9.93 -18.68 -17.08
CA THR A 47 10.28 -17.89 -15.89
C THR A 47 10.59 -18.80 -14.71
N SER A 48 11.70 -18.55 -14.04
CA SER A 48 12.09 -19.18 -12.77
C SER A 48 12.01 -18.15 -11.65
N PHE A 49 11.34 -18.52 -10.56
CA PHE A 49 11.24 -17.69 -9.36
C PHE A 49 12.29 -18.11 -8.34
N GLY A 50 12.92 -17.14 -7.69
CA GLY A 50 13.61 -17.36 -6.43
C GLY A 50 12.64 -17.40 -5.26
N ASN A 51 13.17 -17.60 -4.06
CA ASN A 51 12.36 -17.59 -2.84
C ASN A 51 11.78 -16.19 -2.63
N PRO A 52 10.44 -16.04 -2.56
CA PRO A 52 9.81 -14.77 -2.30
C PRO A 52 10.15 -14.32 -0.87
N PHE A 53 10.16 -13.01 -0.66
CA PHE A 53 10.26 -12.42 0.67
C PHE A 53 9.13 -11.41 0.84
N VAL A 54 8.36 -11.54 1.92
CA VAL A 54 7.19 -10.69 2.19
C VAL A 54 7.37 -9.96 3.50
N LEU A 55 7.23 -8.64 3.46
CA LEU A 55 7.04 -7.81 4.65
C LEU A 55 5.56 -7.45 4.75
N SER A 56 4.98 -7.50 5.94
CA SER A 56 3.62 -6.99 6.17
C SER A 56 3.49 -6.36 7.55
N ILE A 57 2.68 -5.31 7.64
CA ILE A 57 2.14 -4.82 8.93
C ILE A 57 1.08 -5.83 9.41
N SER A 58 1.01 -6.07 10.72
CA SER A 58 -0.01 -6.94 11.31
C SER A 58 -1.43 -6.41 11.03
N PRO A 59 -2.43 -7.31 10.83
CA PRO A 59 -3.80 -6.91 10.55
C PRO A 59 -4.35 -5.91 11.59
N LYS A 60 -4.05 -6.15 12.88
CA LYS A 60 -4.45 -5.27 13.98
C LYS A 60 -3.92 -3.84 13.80
N GLU A 61 -2.63 -3.69 13.52
CA GLU A 61 -2.01 -2.37 13.35
C GLU A 61 -2.53 -1.67 12.08
N VAL A 62 -2.76 -2.43 11.00
CA VAL A 62 -3.41 -1.91 9.79
C VAL A 62 -4.78 -1.33 10.11
N MET A 63 -5.63 -2.08 10.82
CA MET A 63 -6.97 -1.63 11.20
C MET A 63 -6.96 -0.47 12.20
N CYS A 64 -5.93 -0.35 13.04
CA CYS A 64 -5.75 0.77 13.95
C CYS A 64 -5.32 2.07 13.26
N ARG A 65 -4.66 2.01 12.09
CA ARG A 65 -4.14 3.20 11.39
C ARG A 65 -4.87 3.56 10.10
N ALA A 66 -5.57 2.64 9.46
CA ALA A 66 -6.24 2.88 8.19
C ALA A 66 -7.41 3.85 8.35
N ASP A 67 -7.42 4.95 7.60
CA ASP A 67 -8.57 5.86 7.53
C ASP A 67 -9.66 5.31 6.60
N LEU A 68 -9.22 4.67 5.51
CA LEU A 68 -10.06 3.92 4.59
C LEU A 68 -9.67 2.45 4.66
N LEU A 69 -10.66 1.55 4.63
CA LEU A 69 -10.41 0.12 4.68
C LEU A 69 -9.49 -0.33 3.52
N PRO A 70 -8.41 -1.09 3.82
CA PRO A 70 -7.63 -1.75 2.78
C PRO A 70 -8.45 -2.86 2.11
N CYS A 71 -7.89 -3.51 1.08
CA CYS A 71 -8.55 -4.63 0.40
C CYS A 71 -9.94 -4.30 -0.15
N GLY A 72 -10.13 -3.10 -0.70
CA GLY A 72 -11.42 -2.70 -1.30
C GLY A 72 -11.96 -3.68 -2.36
N HIS A 73 -11.11 -4.51 -2.97
CA HIS A 73 -11.54 -5.58 -3.86
C HIS A 73 -12.46 -6.60 -3.16
N SER A 74 -12.19 -6.96 -1.90
CA SER A 74 -13.01 -7.88 -1.10
C SER A 74 -14.36 -7.28 -0.72
N LEU A 75 -14.46 -5.94 -0.74
CA LEU A 75 -15.70 -5.21 -0.47
C LEU A 75 -16.58 -5.04 -1.71
N ASN A 76 -16.10 -5.38 -2.91
CA ASN A 76 -16.86 -5.16 -4.16
C ASN A 76 -18.26 -5.77 -4.11
N SER A 77 -18.37 -7.04 -3.71
CA SER A 77 -19.66 -7.76 -3.67
C SER A 77 -20.63 -7.15 -2.66
N ILE A 78 -20.12 -6.79 -1.48
CA ILE A 78 -20.91 -6.19 -0.40
C ILE A 78 -21.39 -4.80 -0.76
N VAL A 79 -20.52 -3.99 -1.37
CA VAL A 79 -20.90 -2.66 -1.85
C VAL A 79 -21.97 -2.78 -2.93
N GLN A 80 -21.82 -3.71 -3.87
CA GLN A 80 -22.81 -3.93 -4.94
C GLN A 80 -24.16 -4.43 -4.41
N SER A 81 -24.18 -5.24 -3.35
CA SER A 81 -25.42 -5.79 -2.79
C SER A 81 -26.12 -4.84 -1.82
N SER A 82 -25.37 -4.01 -1.09
CA SER A 82 -25.89 -3.20 0.02
C SER A 82 -26.11 -1.74 -0.36
N VAL A 83 -25.34 -1.21 -1.30
CA VAL A 83 -25.43 0.18 -1.74
C VAL A 83 -26.27 0.26 -3.02
N VAL A 84 -27.16 1.25 -3.07
CA VAL A 84 -27.98 1.51 -4.25
C VAL A 84 -27.14 1.59 -5.52
N SER A 85 -27.56 0.87 -6.55
CA SER A 85 -26.93 0.79 -7.87
C SER A 85 -27.98 0.65 -8.97
N GLY A 86 -27.55 0.67 -10.24
CA GLY A 86 -28.44 0.48 -11.39
C GLY A 86 -29.48 1.60 -11.55
N GLU A 87 -30.71 1.23 -11.87
CA GLU A 87 -31.81 2.17 -12.15
C GLU A 87 -32.15 3.06 -10.95
N LYS A 88 -32.17 2.49 -9.74
CA LYS A 88 -32.45 3.26 -8.53
C LYS A 88 -31.41 4.35 -8.27
N LEU A 89 -30.13 4.08 -8.57
CA LEU A 89 -29.07 5.10 -8.47
C LEU A 89 -29.23 6.19 -9.55
N LYS A 90 -29.59 5.79 -10.78
CA LYS A 90 -29.84 6.74 -11.88
C LYS A 90 -30.98 7.69 -11.54
N ASN A 91 -32.09 7.18 -10.98
CA ASN A 91 -33.22 8.01 -10.58
C ASN A 91 -32.79 9.06 -9.54
N ILE A 92 -32.01 8.66 -8.52
CA ILE A 92 -31.45 9.60 -7.53
C ILE A 92 -30.54 10.65 -8.18
N GLN A 93 -29.69 10.23 -9.13
CA GLN A 93 -28.80 11.15 -9.86
C GLN A 93 -29.58 12.15 -10.72
N GLU A 94 -30.66 11.70 -11.37
CA GLU A 94 -31.55 12.53 -12.19
C GLU A 94 -32.34 13.53 -11.36
N GLU A 95 -32.95 13.08 -10.25
CA GLU A 95 -33.64 13.96 -9.29
C GLU A 95 -32.70 15.04 -8.75
N TYR A 96 -31.47 14.65 -8.37
CA TYR A 96 -30.46 15.58 -7.90
C TYR A 96 -30.06 16.60 -8.98
N LYS A 97 -29.90 16.17 -10.24
CA LYS A 97 -29.62 17.06 -11.38
C LYS A 97 -30.75 18.07 -11.60
N GLN A 98 -32.01 17.61 -11.57
CA GLN A 98 -33.18 18.48 -11.73
C GLN A 98 -33.28 19.51 -10.61
N LEU A 99 -33.10 19.09 -9.35
CA LEU A 99 -33.12 20.01 -8.20
C LEU A 99 -32.05 21.09 -8.35
N LYS A 100 -30.83 20.71 -8.70
CA LYS A 100 -29.72 21.65 -8.89
C LYS A 100 -30.01 22.66 -10.00
N SER A 101 -30.57 22.22 -11.14
CA SER A 101 -30.94 23.13 -12.24
C SER A 101 -32.00 24.15 -11.84
N LYS A 102 -32.97 23.77 -11.00
CA LYS A 102 -34.00 24.69 -10.50
C LYS A 102 -33.39 25.75 -9.58
N THR A 103 -32.56 25.34 -8.62
CA THR A 103 -31.90 26.27 -7.69
C THR A 103 -30.95 27.25 -8.40
N THR A 104 -30.21 26.79 -9.42
CA THR A 104 -29.31 27.67 -10.20
C THR A 104 -30.07 28.70 -11.05
N THR A 105 -31.34 28.45 -11.39
CA THR A 105 -32.16 29.40 -12.15
C THR A 105 -32.76 30.50 -11.25
N GLU A 106 -32.82 30.27 -9.94
CA GLU A 106 -33.39 31.19 -8.95
C GLU A 106 -32.33 32.06 -8.24
N SER A 107 -31.04 31.68 -8.29
CA SER A 107 -29.93 32.44 -7.70
C SER A 107 -29.10 33.14 -8.77
N PHE A 108 -29.50 34.34 -9.19
CA PHE A 108 -28.61 35.26 -9.90
C PHE A 108 -27.63 35.90 -8.89
N GLU A 109 -26.36 35.96 -9.29
CA GLU A 109 -25.18 36.45 -8.54
C GLU A 109 -24.58 35.50 -7.49
N GLU A 110 -23.83 34.49 -7.95
CA GLU A 110 -22.61 34.10 -7.23
C GLU A 110 -21.45 33.89 -8.21
N LYS A 111 -20.41 34.70 -8.03
CA LYS A 111 -19.26 34.85 -8.94
C LYS A 111 -18.40 33.59 -9.01
N GLU A 112 -18.09 33.22 -10.26
CA GLU A 112 -16.84 32.63 -10.74
C GLU A 112 -15.99 31.79 -9.78
N TYR A 113 -16.12 30.46 -9.94
CA TYR A 113 -14.94 29.62 -10.20
C TYR A 113 -15.22 28.78 -11.45
N THR A 114 -14.82 29.33 -12.59
CA THR A 114 -14.83 28.70 -13.91
C THR A 114 -13.67 27.71 -14.01
N GLU A 115 -13.96 26.42 -13.82
CA GLU A 115 -13.21 25.33 -14.48
C GLU A 115 -14.19 24.44 -15.26
N ASN A 116 -14.31 24.76 -16.55
CA ASN A 116 -14.60 23.89 -17.69
C ASN A 116 -15.70 22.80 -17.58
N ASN A 117 -16.88 23.10 -18.14
CA ASN A 117 -17.69 22.31 -19.10
C ASN A 117 -17.85 20.78 -18.97
N ASN A 118 -17.59 20.14 -17.82
CA ASN A 118 -17.75 18.69 -17.66
C ASN A 118 -18.49 18.26 -16.38
N TYR A 119 -19.30 19.15 -15.80
CA TYR A 119 -20.04 18.87 -14.56
C TYR A 119 -21.06 17.74 -14.68
N SER A 120 -21.66 17.52 -15.85
CA SER A 120 -22.60 16.41 -16.06
C SER A 120 -21.93 15.04 -15.83
N SER A 121 -20.66 14.89 -16.22
CA SER A 121 -19.92 13.63 -16.05
C SER A 121 -19.54 13.32 -14.60
N LEU A 122 -19.59 14.30 -13.69
CA LEU A 122 -19.10 14.13 -12.32
C LEU A 122 -20.11 13.45 -11.42
N THR A 123 -21.41 13.63 -11.67
CA THR A 123 -22.50 12.97 -10.95
C THR A 123 -22.93 11.65 -11.56
N ASP A 124 -22.55 11.36 -12.81
CA ASP A 124 -22.81 10.09 -13.48
C ASP A 124 -21.79 9.01 -13.10
N PHE A 125 -22.27 8.00 -12.40
CA PHE A 125 -21.49 6.84 -11.96
C PHE A 125 -22.39 5.63 -11.66
N ASP A 126 -21.81 4.43 -11.71
CA ASP A 126 -22.52 3.15 -11.60
C ASP A 126 -22.59 2.64 -10.15
N SER A 127 -21.59 2.98 -9.31
CA SER A 127 -21.58 2.58 -7.90
C SER A 127 -20.65 3.44 -7.02
N LEU A 128 -20.73 3.28 -5.70
CA LEU A 128 -19.65 3.75 -4.82
C LEU A 128 -18.37 2.94 -5.03
N CYS A 129 -17.22 3.58 -4.81
CA CYS A 129 -15.90 2.97 -4.92
C CYS A 129 -15.57 2.14 -3.67
N PRO A 130 -15.33 0.81 -3.79
CA PRO A 130 -15.06 -0.05 -2.65
C PRO A 130 -13.72 0.24 -1.95
N HIS A 131 -12.78 0.89 -2.63
CA HIS A 131 -11.53 1.38 -2.03
C HIS A 131 -11.67 2.73 -1.29
N SER A 132 -12.91 3.20 -1.09
CA SER A 132 -13.24 4.46 -0.42
C SER A 132 -14.11 4.29 0.83
N ILE A 133 -14.33 3.05 1.27
CA ILE A 133 -15.11 2.77 2.47
C ILE A 133 -14.31 3.22 3.71
N PRO A 134 -14.84 4.13 4.53
CA PRO A 134 -14.16 4.60 5.72
C PRO A 134 -14.05 3.50 6.78
N ASN A 135 -12.94 3.49 7.51
CA ASN A 135 -12.76 2.61 8.65
C ASN A 135 -13.43 3.23 9.88
N ILE A 136 -14.65 2.79 10.20
CA ILE A 136 -15.43 3.32 11.32
C ILE A 136 -14.73 3.17 12.67
N ARG A 137 -13.80 2.22 12.82
CA ARG A 137 -13.03 2.03 14.06
C ARG A 137 -12.07 3.19 14.37
N ARG A 138 -11.76 4.03 13.38
CA ARG A 138 -10.93 5.24 13.55
C ARG A 138 -11.73 6.53 13.59
N LEU A 139 -13.03 6.46 13.32
CA LEU A 139 -13.88 7.63 13.20
C LEU A 139 -14.75 7.74 14.44
N ASP A 140 -15.05 8.97 14.86
CA ASP A 140 -16.13 9.17 15.80
C ASP A 140 -17.45 8.79 15.11
N LYS A 141 -18.18 7.85 15.73
CA LYS A 141 -19.48 7.39 15.24
C LYS A 141 -20.46 8.55 15.10
N ALA A 142 -20.39 9.55 15.99
CA ALA A 142 -21.25 10.72 15.95
C ALA A 142 -21.08 11.54 14.66
N TRP A 143 -19.86 11.62 14.11
CA TRP A 143 -19.63 12.32 12.84
C TRP A 143 -20.25 11.56 11.67
N VAL A 144 -20.11 10.24 11.66
CA VAL A 144 -20.73 9.38 10.64
C VAL A 144 -22.25 9.51 10.71
N GLU A 145 -22.84 9.38 11.90
CA GLU A 145 -24.29 9.54 12.10
C GLU A 145 -24.78 10.93 11.67
N SER A 146 -24.01 11.98 11.97
CA SER A 146 -24.32 13.37 11.56
C SER A 146 -24.31 13.54 10.04
N VAL A 147 -23.36 12.93 9.32
CA VAL A 147 -23.34 12.95 7.85
C VAL A 147 -24.59 12.29 7.26
N TYR A 148 -25.18 11.30 7.93
CA TYR A 148 -26.42 10.66 7.49
C TYR A 148 -27.67 11.50 7.80
N MET A 149 -27.75 12.00 9.04
CA MET A 149 -28.98 12.56 9.60
C MET A 149 -29.11 14.07 9.40
N ALA A 150 -28.05 14.83 9.71
CA ALA A 150 -28.12 16.28 9.79
C ALA A 150 -28.39 16.90 8.41
N PRO A 151 -29.21 17.96 8.31
CA PRO A 151 -29.40 18.67 7.04
C PRO A 151 -28.05 19.17 6.49
N VAL A 152 -27.82 19.03 5.19
CA VAL A 152 -26.53 19.37 4.53
C VAL A 152 -26.08 20.82 4.79
N ASN A 153 -27.02 21.73 4.99
CA ASN A 153 -26.79 23.14 5.26
C ASN A 153 -26.61 23.46 6.76
N SER A 154 -26.80 22.49 7.66
CA SER A 154 -26.69 22.69 9.10
C SER A 154 -25.23 22.76 9.57
N LEU A 155 -25.03 23.33 10.77
CA LEU A 155 -23.70 23.42 11.38
C LEU A 155 -23.16 22.03 11.72
N GLU A 156 -24.01 21.16 12.24
CA GLU A 156 -23.68 19.78 12.65
C GLU A 156 -23.15 18.97 11.46
N PHE A 157 -23.78 19.08 10.28
CA PHE A 157 -23.29 18.42 9.08
C PHE A 157 -21.92 18.95 8.66
N ARG A 158 -21.74 20.28 8.66
CA ARG A 158 -20.49 20.93 8.25
C ARG A 158 -19.33 20.55 9.16
N ASP A 159 -19.56 20.51 10.47
CA ASP A 159 -18.56 20.12 11.45
C ASP A 159 -18.17 18.65 11.26
N ALA A 160 -19.15 17.75 11.14
CA ALA A 160 -18.89 16.34 10.87
C ALA A 160 -18.13 16.12 9.54
N ALA A 161 -18.53 16.81 8.47
CA ALA A 161 -17.85 16.75 7.18
C ALA A 161 -16.42 17.29 7.28
N MET A 162 -16.18 18.31 8.12
CA MET A 162 -14.85 18.86 8.36
C MET A 162 -13.92 17.84 9.04
N GLN A 163 -14.42 17.11 10.03
CA GLN A 163 -13.64 16.05 10.70
C GLN A 163 -13.24 14.92 9.74
N LEU A 164 -14.07 14.65 8.73
CA LEU A 164 -13.80 13.66 7.68
C LEU A 164 -13.01 14.20 6.48
N ASN A 165 -12.56 15.47 6.51
CA ASN A 165 -11.88 16.10 5.37
C ASN A 165 -10.58 15.38 4.97
N HIS A 166 -9.87 14.78 5.91
CA HIS A 166 -8.62 14.07 5.66
C HIS A 166 -8.80 12.91 4.66
N LEU A 167 -10.00 12.32 4.57
CA LEU A 167 -10.33 11.25 3.62
C LEU A 167 -10.28 11.70 2.15
N ARG A 168 -10.33 13.02 1.90
CA ARG A 168 -10.34 13.61 0.55
C ARG A 168 -9.01 13.43 -0.19
N ALA A 169 -7.92 13.19 0.54
CA ALA A 169 -6.60 12.99 -0.04
C ALA A 169 -6.51 11.73 -0.92
N TYR A 170 -7.46 10.81 -0.80
CA TYR A 170 -7.40 9.47 -1.40
C TYR A 170 -8.05 9.34 -2.79
N GLY A 171 -8.29 10.47 -3.46
CA GLY A 171 -8.72 10.54 -4.86
C GLY A 171 -10.24 10.55 -5.10
N LYS A 172 -10.64 10.68 -6.37
CA LYS A 172 -12.05 10.84 -6.80
C LYS A 172 -12.82 9.51 -6.96
N GLY A 173 -12.12 8.37 -6.91
CA GLY A 173 -12.65 7.04 -7.29
C GLY A 173 -12.14 6.59 -8.66
N ARG A 174 -12.61 5.43 -9.14
CA ARG A 174 -12.18 4.83 -10.42
C ARG A 174 -13.27 5.01 -11.47
N ARG A 175 -13.00 5.69 -12.60
CA ARG A 175 -13.89 5.85 -13.77
C ARG A 175 -15.38 6.03 -13.44
N ARG A 176 -16.15 4.93 -13.39
CA ARG A 176 -17.60 4.90 -13.11
C ARG A 176 -17.96 4.57 -11.66
N GLN A 177 -17.00 4.62 -10.77
CA GLN A 177 -17.18 4.50 -9.34
C GLN A 177 -16.75 5.80 -8.68
N ARG A 178 -17.57 6.33 -7.77
CA ARG A 178 -17.25 7.56 -7.02
C ARG A 178 -16.81 7.25 -5.61
N ALA A 179 -15.77 7.92 -5.18
CA ALA A 179 -15.32 7.82 -3.80
C ALA A 179 -16.31 8.49 -2.85
N LEU A 180 -16.61 7.87 -1.71
CA LEU A 180 -17.47 8.49 -0.69
C LEU A 180 -16.95 9.87 -0.25
N PRO A 181 -15.64 10.06 0.02
CA PRO A 181 -15.10 11.38 0.37
C PRO A 181 -15.26 12.44 -0.75
N PHE A 182 -15.32 12.01 -2.01
CA PHE A 182 -15.58 12.90 -3.13
C PHE A 182 -17.02 13.41 -3.10
N LEU A 183 -17.99 12.51 -2.93
CA LEU A 183 -19.40 12.89 -2.82
C LEU A 183 -19.64 13.74 -1.57
N LEU A 184 -19.03 13.40 -0.44
CA LEU A 184 -19.13 14.18 0.79
C LEU A 184 -18.68 15.64 0.60
N ARG A 185 -17.64 15.87 -0.22
CA ARG A 185 -17.12 17.20 -0.49
C ARG A 185 -17.96 17.99 -1.50
N TYR A 186 -18.27 17.38 -2.63
CA TYR A 186 -18.78 18.10 -3.80
C TYR A 186 -20.28 17.93 -4.01
N HIS A 187 -20.85 16.84 -3.52
CA HIS A 187 -22.25 16.48 -3.70
C HIS A 187 -22.86 15.89 -2.41
N PRO A 188 -22.79 16.60 -1.26
CA PRO A 188 -23.21 16.07 0.04
C PRO A 188 -24.69 15.67 0.08
N LYS A 189 -25.56 16.39 -0.64
CA LYS A 189 -26.99 16.03 -0.75
C LYS A 189 -27.20 14.73 -1.52
N LEU A 190 -26.55 14.57 -2.67
CA LEU A 190 -26.54 13.31 -3.41
C LEU A 190 -26.02 12.15 -2.57
N LEU A 191 -24.96 12.38 -1.78
CA LEU A 191 -24.45 11.36 -0.85
C LEU A 191 -25.51 10.94 0.17
N GLN A 192 -26.20 11.89 0.81
CA GLN A 192 -27.25 11.57 1.77
C GLN A 192 -28.40 10.78 1.15
N ASP A 193 -28.83 11.16 -0.07
CA ASP A 193 -29.92 10.49 -0.75
C ASP A 193 -29.53 9.03 -1.11
N ILE A 194 -28.28 8.81 -1.54
CA ILE A 194 -27.71 7.46 -1.74
C ILE A 194 -27.68 6.66 -0.44
N LEU A 195 -27.18 7.24 0.65
CA LEU A 195 -27.06 6.57 1.94
C LEU A 195 -28.43 6.19 2.51
N ARG A 196 -29.41 7.11 2.47
CA ARG A 196 -30.78 6.88 2.96
C ARG A 196 -31.56 5.91 2.09
N SER A 197 -31.25 5.84 0.80
CA SER A 197 -31.82 4.85 -0.11
C SER A 197 -31.21 3.45 0.06
N SER A 198 -29.99 3.37 0.59
CA SER A 198 -29.24 2.11 0.81
C SER A 198 -29.45 1.55 2.22
N PHE A 199 -29.56 2.41 3.23
CA PHE A 199 -29.64 2.03 4.63
C PHE A 199 -30.85 2.69 5.28
N PRO A 200 -31.67 1.94 6.06
CA PRO A 200 -32.89 2.46 6.65
C PRO A 200 -32.66 3.44 7.81
N SER A 201 -31.46 3.45 8.40
CA SER A 201 -31.10 4.35 9.49
C SER A 201 -29.59 4.59 9.55
N ALA A 202 -29.17 5.64 10.27
CA ALA A 202 -27.76 5.90 10.53
C ALA A 202 -27.08 4.72 11.28
N ASN A 203 -27.80 4.10 12.22
CA ASN A 203 -27.27 2.93 12.92
C ASN A 203 -27.05 1.74 11.97
N ALA A 204 -27.96 1.52 11.01
CA ALA A 204 -27.78 0.46 10.01
C ALA A 204 -26.57 0.72 9.12
N TRP A 205 -26.33 1.99 8.74
CA TRP A 205 -25.11 2.36 8.03
C TRP A 205 -23.84 2.12 8.87
N CYS A 206 -23.84 2.54 10.14
CA CYS A 206 -22.70 2.29 11.03
C CYS A 206 -22.44 0.78 11.21
N SER A 207 -23.49 -0.02 11.43
CA SER A 207 -23.37 -1.48 11.51
C SER A 207 -22.79 -2.09 10.21
N TRP A 208 -23.20 -1.58 9.05
CA TRP A 208 -22.64 -2.00 7.77
C TRP A 208 -21.16 -1.65 7.63
N LEU A 209 -20.73 -0.46 8.07
CA LEU A 209 -19.32 -0.07 8.09
C LEU A 209 -18.50 -0.95 9.04
N THR A 210 -19.03 -1.28 10.22
CA THR A 210 -18.38 -2.20 11.17
C THR A 210 -18.19 -3.58 10.53
N MET A 211 -19.23 -4.12 9.90
CA MET A 211 -19.17 -5.40 9.20
C MET A 211 -18.13 -5.39 8.06
N CYS A 212 -18.03 -4.29 7.30
CA CYS A 212 -16.97 -4.14 6.29
C CYS A 212 -15.57 -4.18 6.93
N GLY A 213 -15.40 -3.55 8.09
CA GLY A 213 -14.16 -3.59 8.86
C GLY A 213 -13.80 -5.00 9.34
N ASP A 214 -14.77 -5.73 9.87
CA ASP A 214 -14.59 -7.12 10.35
C ASP A 214 -14.22 -8.06 9.21
N LEU A 215 -14.84 -7.89 8.03
CA LEU A 215 -14.48 -8.68 6.85
C LEU A 215 -13.04 -8.40 6.43
N VAL A 216 -12.67 -7.13 6.30
CA VAL A 216 -11.32 -6.75 5.84
C VAL A 216 -10.24 -7.24 6.82
N GLU A 217 -10.49 -7.14 8.13
CA GLU A 217 -9.57 -7.70 9.12
C GLU A 217 -9.41 -9.21 8.98
N ARG A 218 -10.50 -9.94 8.74
CA ARG A 218 -10.46 -11.40 8.50
C ARG A 218 -9.68 -11.75 7.24
N GLU A 219 -9.87 -11.01 6.14
CA GLU A 219 -9.12 -11.22 4.90
C GLU A 219 -7.63 -10.93 5.08
N LEU A 220 -7.28 -9.88 5.81
CA LEU A 220 -5.89 -9.57 6.15
C LEU A 220 -5.26 -10.68 7.02
N GLN A 221 -6.01 -11.19 7.99
CA GLN A 221 -5.55 -12.29 8.85
C GLN A 221 -5.31 -13.57 8.03
N LYS A 222 -6.28 -13.94 7.17
CA LYS A 222 -6.17 -15.09 6.27
C LYS A 222 -4.94 -14.99 5.37
N LEU A 223 -4.71 -13.83 4.76
CA LEU A 223 -3.53 -13.60 3.91
C LEU A 223 -2.22 -13.71 4.70
N GLY A 224 -2.20 -13.20 5.94
CA GLY A 224 -1.06 -13.36 6.84
C GLY A 224 -0.78 -14.83 7.19
N ASP A 225 -1.82 -15.62 7.44
CA ASP A 225 -1.72 -17.06 7.70
C ASP A 225 -1.20 -17.84 6.49
N GLU A 226 -1.67 -17.50 5.29
CA GLU A 226 -1.16 -18.07 4.03
C GLU A 226 0.35 -17.79 3.85
N HIS A 227 0.80 -16.56 4.14
CA HIS A 227 2.22 -16.20 4.05
C HIS A 227 3.10 -16.88 5.12
N ARG A 228 2.57 -17.07 6.34
CA ARG A 228 3.24 -17.86 7.39
C ARG A 228 3.47 -19.29 6.93
N GLN A 229 2.42 -19.94 6.42
CA GLN A 229 2.50 -21.33 5.93
C GLN A 229 3.52 -21.50 4.80
N LEU A 230 3.60 -20.54 3.86
CA LEU A 230 4.61 -20.55 2.79
C LEU A 230 6.05 -20.54 3.32
N SER A 231 6.27 -19.90 4.46
CA SER A 231 7.59 -19.82 5.10
C SER A 231 7.97 -21.14 5.79
N ASP A 232 7.00 -21.81 6.43
CA ASP A 232 7.25 -23.07 7.14
C ASP A 232 7.64 -24.21 6.17
N VAL A 233 6.98 -24.29 5.00
CA VAL A 233 7.23 -25.33 4.00
C VAL A 233 8.64 -25.24 3.41
N CYS A 234 9.15 -24.03 3.13
CA CYS A 234 10.48 -23.85 2.54
C CYS A 234 11.62 -24.10 3.54
N THR A 235 11.33 -24.13 4.84
CA THR A 235 12.32 -24.41 5.88
C THR A 235 12.62 -25.92 5.97
N PHE A 236 11.64 -26.76 5.62
CA PHE A 236 11.76 -28.23 5.63
C PHE A 236 12.57 -28.79 4.45
N GLU A 237 12.49 -28.19 3.26
CA GLU A 237 13.22 -28.70 2.08
C GLU A 237 14.72 -28.34 2.10
N ASN A 238 15.08 -27.23 2.75
CA ASN A 238 16.49 -26.80 2.85
C ASN A 238 17.30 -27.58 3.91
N SER A 239 16.65 -28.38 4.77
CA SER A 239 17.34 -29.16 5.79
C SER A 239 17.89 -30.51 5.29
N GLN A 240 17.69 -30.87 4.01
CA GLN A 240 18.23 -32.10 3.40
C GLN A 240 19.38 -31.88 2.40
N GLY A 241 19.74 -30.64 2.07
CA GLY A 241 20.84 -30.33 1.14
C GLY A 241 22.07 -29.75 1.83
N LYS A 242 23.13 -30.55 2.03
CA LYS A 242 24.48 -30.03 2.29
C LYS A 242 24.96 -29.27 1.06
N LEU A 243 24.92 -27.94 1.06
CA LEU A 243 25.72 -27.12 0.14
C LEU A 243 26.07 -25.76 0.77
N ASP A 244 27.35 -25.41 0.68
CA ASP A 244 28.07 -24.29 1.28
C ASP A 244 27.29 -22.97 1.40
N ASP A 245 26.90 -22.64 2.63
CA ASP A 245 25.96 -21.58 2.94
C ASP A 245 26.63 -20.44 3.73
N LYS A 246 27.53 -19.69 3.05
CA LYS A 246 28.22 -18.55 3.69
C LYS A 246 27.92 -17.17 3.11
N LYS A 247 27.02 -17.03 2.12
CA LYS A 247 26.70 -15.71 1.53
C LYS A 247 25.26 -15.47 1.06
N LYS A 248 24.27 -16.31 1.42
CA LYS A 248 22.86 -15.95 1.21
C LYS A 248 22.36 -15.19 2.44
N GLY A 249 21.86 -13.98 2.24
CA GLY A 249 21.26 -13.21 3.32
C GLY A 249 20.07 -13.99 3.91
N ASN A 250 20.14 -14.31 5.21
CA ASN A 250 19.06 -14.94 5.97
C ASN A 250 17.89 -13.95 6.12
N PHE A 251 17.06 -13.83 5.08
CA PHE A 251 15.79 -13.12 5.15
C PHE A 251 14.68 -14.12 5.47
N PRO A 252 13.91 -13.93 6.56
CA PRO A 252 12.76 -14.79 6.82
C PRO A 252 11.72 -14.59 5.70
N GLN A 253 11.31 -15.65 5.01
CA GLN A 253 10.41 -15.58 3.84
C GLN A 253 9.13 -14.75 4.07
N TYR A 254 8.65 -14.70 5.31
CA TYR A 254 7.63 -13.76 5.76
C TYR A 254 8.08 -13.08 7.06
N LYS A 255 7.92 -11.76 7.14
CA LYS A 255 8.06 -10.99 8.38
C LYS A 255 6.84 -10.10 8.58
N GLU A 256 6.16 -10.36 9.69
CA GLU A 256 5.08 -9.51 10.19
C GLU A 256 5.64 -8.49 11.19
N CYS A 257 5.30 -7.22 10.99
CA CYS A 257 5.70 -6.12 11.84
C CYS A 257 4.48 -5.63 12.62
N ASN A 258 4.66 -5.41 13.93
CA ASN A 258 3.56 -5.01 14.82
C ASN A 258 3.29 -3.51 14.81
N THR A 259 4.20 -2.72 14.26
CA THR A 259 4.06 -1.26 14.16
C THR A 259 4.46 -0.78 12.76
N LEU A 260 3.91 0.36 12.35
CA LEU A 260 4.31 1.03 11.11
C LEU A 260 5.80 1.41 11.11
N GLU A 261 6.33 1.80 12.26
CA GLU A 261 7.72 2.20 12.45
C GLU A 261 8.67 1.01 12.27
N GLU A 262 8.35 -0.15 12.87
CA GLU A 262 9.08 -1.40 12.66
C GLU A 262 9.04 -1.81 11.18
N PHE A 263 7.86 -1.77 10.56
CA PHE A 263 7.72 -2.09 9.14
C PHE A 263 8.59 -1.20 8.24
N SER A 264 8.57 0.11 8.49
CA SER A 264 9.41 1.05 7.74
C SER A 264 10.90 0.76 7.90
N TYR A 265 11.33 0.45 9.12
CA TYR A 265 12.71 0.07 9.43
C TYR A 265 13.13 -1.21 8.69
N GLU A 266 12.31 -2.25 8.75
CA GLU A 266 12.58 -3.55 8.11
C GLU A 266 12.53 -3.46 6.59
N LEU A 267 11.64 -2.63 6.04
CA LEU A 267 11.64 -2.31 4.61
C LEU A 267 12.96 -1.66 4.18
N ASN A 268 13.43 -0.67 4.93
CA ASN A 268 14.69 0.02 4.65
C ASN A 268 15.89 -0.94 4.73
N ARG A 269 15.96 -1.75 5.80
CA ARG A 269 16.99 -2.77 6.00
C ARG A 269 17.02 -3.80 4.88
N THR A 270 15.85 -4.34 4.52
CA THR A 270 15.70 -5.31 3.44
C THR A 270 16.17 -4.71 2.12
N TRP A 271 15.66 -3.51 1.79
CA TRP A 271 15.99 -2.84 0.54
C TRP A 271 17.50 -2.60 0.41
N SER A 272 18.12 -2.07 1.46
CA SER A 272 19.56 -1.82 1.48
C SER A 272 20.38 -3.09 1.30
N SER A 273 20.02 -4.17 2.00
CA SER A 273 20.71 -5.43 1.84
C SER A 273 20.54 -6.04 0.44
N LEU A 274 19.37 -5.90 -0.19
CA LEU A 274 19.14 -6.37 -1.55
C LEU A 274 19.92 -5.55 -2.60
N MET A 275 20.28 -4.31 -2.30
CA MET A 275 21.17 -3.51 -3.15
C MET A 275 22.64 -3.91 -3.01
N VAL A 276 23.11 -4.24 -1.79
CA VAL A 276 24.52 -4.53 -1.49
C VAL A 276 24.93 -5.96 -1.86
N SER A 277 24.00 -6.91 -1.92
CA SER A 277 24.30 -8.34 -2.07
C SER A 277 24.92 -8.79 -3.41
N VAL A 278 25.11 -7.89 -4.40
CA VAL A 278 25.56 -8.28 -5.75
C VAL A 278 26.83 -7.52 -6.16
N SER A 279 27.96 -8.23 -6.17
CA SER A 279 29.33 -7.71 -6.39
C SER A 279 29.63 -7.15 -7.78
N SER A 280 28.69 -7.20 -8.74
CA SER A 280 28.97 -6.89 -10.15
C SER A 280 27.85 -6.18 -10.92
N GLY A 281 26.83 -5.60 -10.25
CA GLY A 281 25.80 -4.83 -10.98
C GLY A 281 24.53 -4.44 -10.23
N GLY A 282 24.45 -4.67 -8.91
CA GLY A 282 23.27 -4.36 -8.10
C GLY A 282 22.02 -5.18 -8.46
N SER A 283 21.00 -5.07 -7.62
CA SER A 283 19.67 -5.62 -7.91
C SER A 283 18.81 -4.59 -8.64
N LYS A 284 18.07 -5.03 -9.66
CA LYS A 284 17.05 -4.22 -10.33
C LYS A 284 15.68 -4.62 -9.81
N PHE A 285 14.92 -3.62 -9.38
CA PHE A 285 13.59 -3.79 -8.81
C PHE A 285 12.57 -3.34 -9.85
N TYR A 286 11.52 -4.12 -10.11
CA TYR A 286 10.49 -3.83 -11.10
C TYR A 286 9.12 -3.80 -10.45
N CYS A 287 8.31 -2.78 -10.76
CA CYS A 287 6.91 -2.65 -10.31
C CYS A 287 5.96 -2.51 -11.51
N TYR A 288 4.67 -2.72 -11.29
CA TYR A 288 3.65 -2.61 -12.34
C TYR A 288 2.93 -1.27 -12.28
N GLY A 289 3.43 -0.28 -13.03
CA GLY A 289 2.98 1.11 -12.94
C GLY A 289 3.77 1.91 -11.90
N ASP A 290 3.32 3.12 -11.59
CA ASP A 290 4.01 4.08 -10.71
C ASP A 290 3.40 4.21 -9.31
N GLY A 291 2.29 3.51 -9.05
CA GLY A 291 1.58 3.57 -7.77
C GLY A 291 2.44 3.12 -6.57
N ASP A 292 3.19 2.03 -6.75
CA ASP A 292 4.02 1.44 -5.69
C ASP A 292 5.15 2.37 -5.25
N LEU A 293 5.81 3.04 -6.21
CA LEU A 293 7.00 3.85 -5.97
C LEU A 293 6.76 4.91 -4.89
N LYS A 294 5.68 5.68 -5.04
CA LYS A 294 5.39 6.79 -4.11
C LYS A 294 5.03 6.26 -2.72
N ALA A 295 4.26 5.19 -2.63
CA ALA A 295 3.89 4.59 -1.35
C ALA A 295 5.11 4.00 -0.62
N ILE A 296 6.02 3.35 -1.36
CA ILE A 296 7.29 2.82 -0.82
C ILE A 296 8.16 3.96 -0.32
N GLN A 297 8.34 5.02 -1.11
CA GLN A 297 9.14 6.19 -0.72
C GLN A 297 8.55 6.88 0.52
N ASN A 298 7.23 7.07 0.59
CA ASN A 298 6.58 7.64 1.77
C ASN A 298 6.81 6.77 3.01
N THR A 299 6.71 5.44 2.88
CA THR A 299 7.00 4.52 3.99
C THR A 299 8.46 4.60 4.41
N LEU A 300 9.42 4.54 3.48
CA LEU A 300 10.85 4.62 3.78
C LEU A 300 11.24 5.96 4.41
N GLN A 301 10.53 7.03 4.08
CA GLN A 301 10.78 8.33 4.69
C GLN A 301 10.56 8.33 6.21
N LEU A 302 9.69 7.45 6.74
CA LEU A 302 9.49 7.30 8.18
C LEU A 302 10.78 6.80 8.86
N SER A 303 11.42 5.75 8.34
CA SER A 303 12.66 5.24 8.91
C SER A 303 13.83 6.21 8.73
N CYS A 304 13.93 6.89 7.58
CA CYS A 304 14.99 7.90 7.36
C CYS A 304 14.88 9.05 8.39
N LYS A 305 13.65 9.54 8.65
CA LYS A 305 13.42 10.55 9.70
C LYS A 305 13.75 10.04 11.10
N MET A 306 13.55 8.75 11.38
CA MET A 306 13.96 8.17 12.66
C MET A 306 15.48 8.16 12.80
N LEU A 307 16.22 7.81 11.75
CA LEU A 307 17.69 7.84 11.75
C LEU A 307 18.25 9.24 12.03
N GLU A 308 17.71 10.27 11.37
CA GLU A 308 18.10 11.67 11.58
C GLU A 308 17.96 12.10 13.05
N ARG A 309 16.88 11.71 13.74
CA ARG A 309 16.67 12.01 15.16
C ARG A 309 17.70 11.34 16.07
N HIS A 310 18.08 10.10 15.76
CA HIS A 310 19.07 9.36 16.56
C HIS A 310 20.48 9.92 16.34
N SER A 311 20.87 10.20 15.09
CA SER A 311 22.15 10.84 14.76
C SER A 311 22.30 12.24 15.40
N SER A 312 21.20 13.00 15.46
CA SER A 312 21.16 14.32 16.11
C SER A 312 21.22 14.26 17.64
N SER A 313 20.73 13.17 18.25
CA SER A 313 20.80 12.96 19.70
C SER A 313 22.19 12.52 20.16
N ILE A 314 22.86 11.68 19.37
CA ILE A 314 24.23 11.23 19.62
C ILE A 314 25.20 12.41 19.53
N THR A 315 25.12 13.23 18.48
CA THR A 315 25.96 14.43 18.32
C THR A 315 25.77 15.45 19.46
N LYS A 316 24.54 15.62 19.97
CA LYS A 316 24.28 16.48 21.14
C LYS A 316 24.81 15.90 22.46
N LYS A 317 24.76 14.58 22.66
CA LYS A 317 25.37 13.93 23.85
C LYS A 317 26.89 13.99 23.81
N THR A 318 27.52 13.86 22.64
CA THR A 318 28.99 13.98 22.52
C THR A 318 29.46 15.43 22.71
N GLN A 319 28.67 16.43 22.32
CA GLN A 319 28.97 17.83 22.62
C GLN A 319 28.76 18.21 24.10
N SER A 320 27.80 17.58 24.79
CA SER A 320 27.56 17.83 26.23
C SER A 320 28.62 17.21 27.15
N VAL A 321 29.38 16.22 26.69
CA VAL A 321 30.47 15.61 27.49
C VAL A 321 31.78 16.39 27.37
N ASN A 322 31.96 17.19 26.30
CA ASN A 322 33.17 17.98 26.07
C ASN A 322 33.12 19.43 26.60
N THR A 323 32.08 19.82 27.34
CA THR A 323 31.98 21.16 27.97
C THR A 323 31.96 21.13 29.49
N LYS A 324 32.45 20.06 30.12
CA LYS A 324 32.72 20.03 31.58
C LYS A 324 34.16 19.63 31.87
N THR A 325 35.10 20.41 31.35
CA THR A 325 36.46 20.44 31.88
C THR A 325 36.98 21.84 31.65
N PHE A 326 36.64 22.79 32.51
CA PHE A 326 37.48 23.94 32.89
C PHE A 326 36.74 24.76 33.96
N ASN A 327 37.48 25.09 35.02
CA ASN A 327 37.12 25.84 36.24
C ASN A 327 36.38 24.98 37.28
N HIS A 328 36.87 24.77 38.51
CA HIS A 328 37.55 25.72 39.39
C HIS A 328 38.40 24.99 40.47
N GLN A 329 39.48 25.63 40.91
CA GLN A 329 40.38 25.22 41.99
C GLN A 329 39.78 25.42 43.39
N GLN A 330 40.35 24.66 44.34
CA GLN A 330 40.63 24.95 45.76
C GLN A 330 39.69 24.47 46.89
N ASN A 331 40.37 23.81 47.86
CA ASN A 331 40.13 23.65 49.30
C ASN A 331 39.45 22.37 49.81
N GLY A 332 40.27 21.45 50.34
CA GLY A 332 40.43 21.24 51.79
C GLY A 332 39.46 20.32 52.55
N PHE A 333 40.05 19.27 53.14
CA PHE A 333 39.69 18.52 54.37
C PHE A 333 38.62 17.39 54.37
N GLU A 334 39.15 16.20 54.73
CA GLU A 334 38.69 15.13 55.65
C GLU A 334 37.34 14.39 55.53
N GLU A 335 37.51 13.06 55.55
CA GLU A 335 36.78 11.96 56.22
C GLU A 335 35.26 11.79 56.10
N GLY A 336 34.85 10.52 55.98
CA GLY A 336 33.55 10.05 56.47
C GLY A 336 32.85 9.05 55.56
N GLU A 337 32.90 7.77 55.96
CA GLU A 337 31.96 6.72 55.58
C GLU A 337 30.49 7.18 55.74
N ASP A 338 29.58 6.73 54.89
CA ASP A 338 28.67 5.63 55.24
C ASP A 338 27.63 5.37 54.13
N GLY A 339 27.20 4.12 54.04
CA GLY A 339 26.45 3.60 52.90
C GLY A 339 24.99 4.05 52.79
N LYS A 340 24.42 3.79 51.61
CA LYS A 340 23.01 3.38 51.50
C LYS A 340 22.82 2.53 50.25
N LYS A 341 22.50 1.25 50.52
CA LYS A 341 21.83 0.33 49.62
C LYS A 341 20.62 1.03 49.01
N GLU A 342 20.50 1.02 47.69
CA GLU A 342 19.20 1.09 47.04
C GLU A 342 19.07 -0.08 46.07
N VAL A 343 17.89 -0.66 46.15
CA VAL A 343 17.54 -2.02 45.79
C VAL A 343 17.34 -2.13 44.29
N LEU A 344 17.98 -3.16 43.71
CA LEU A 344 17.65 -3.69 42.39
C LEU A 344 16.18 -4.15 42.35
N LEU A 345 15.39 -3.48 41.52
CA LEU A 345 14.22 -4.00 40.79
C LEU A 345 14.34 -3.33 39.41
N GLY A 346 14.49 -3.98 38.25
CA GLY A 346 13.94 -5.26 37.82
C GLY A 346 12.88 -4.99 36.75
N SER A 347 13.16 -5.35 35.49
CA SER A 347 12.34 -5.25 34.26
C SER A 347 12.36 -3.89 33.54
N GLY A 348 12.51 -3.79 32.21
CA GLY A 348 12.51 -4.77 31.13
C GLY A 348 12.48 -4.02 29.78
N ALA A 349 12.74 -4.75 28.70
CA ALA A 349 12.82 -4.31 27.29
C ALA A 349 14.14 -3.64 26.87
N GLY A 350 15.04 -4.49 26.36
CA GLY A 350 16.28 -4.09 25.72
C GLY A 350 16.02 -3.19 24.51
N CYS A 351 16.49 -1.95 24.61
CA CYS A 351 16.71 -1.08 23.47
C CYS A 351 17.93 -1.62 22.73
N GLY A 352 17.70 -2.53 21.77
CA GLY A 352 18.74 -2.99 20.86
C GLY A 352 19.36 -1.79 20.15
N THR A 353 20.67 -1.64 20.27
CA THR A 353 21.46 -0.70 19.47
C THR A 353 21.14 -0.92 18.00
N VAL A 354 20.50 0.07 17.38
CA VAL A 354 20.18 0.09 15.95
C VAL A 354 21.48 0.06 15.17
N ASP A 355 21.74 -1.01 14.43
CA ASP A 355 22.89 -1.12 13.53
C ASP A 355 22.69 -0.18 12.33
N THR A 356 23.05 1.09 12.51
CA THR A 356 22.83 2.16 11.51
C THR A 356 23.74 2.06 10.30
N GLY A 357 24.74 1.17 10.30
CA GLY A 357 25.78 1.10 9.27
C GLY A 357 25.33 0.61 7.89
N ARG A 358 24.07 0.15 7.74
CA ARG A 358 23.58 -0.48 6.50
C ARG A 358 22.19 -0.03 6.05
N LEU A 359 21.69 1.12 6.49
CA LEU A 359 20.37 1.61 6.09
C LEU A 359 20.46 2.63 4.95
N LEU A 360 19.39 2.75 4.17
CA LEU A 360 19.20 3.85 3.22
C LEU A 360 19.15 5.18 3.99
N THR A 361 19.95 6.13 3.53
CA THR A 361 19.99 7.50 4.04
C THR A 361 18.93 8.38 3.41
N SER A 362 18.38 7.98 2.26
CA SER A 362 17.31 8.69 1.57
C SER A 362 16.28 7.72 0.97
N PRO A 363 14.97 8.01 1.07
CA PRO A 363 13.93 7.20 0.42
C PRO A 363 14.10 7.14 -1.11
N HIS A 364 14.75 8.14 -1.72
CA HIS A 364 14.99 8.18 -3.18
C HIS A 364 16.11 7.24 -3.65
N GLN A 365 16.78 6.55 -2.73
CA GLN A 365 17.67 5.44 -3.06
C GLN A 365 16.87 4.20 -3.46
N ALA A 366 15.63 4.06 -3.00
CA ALA A 366 14.71 3.06 -3.54
C ALA A 366 14.21 3.51 -4.92
N ARG A 367 14.74 2.86 -5.96
CA ARG A 367 14.47 3.17 -7.37
C ARG A 367 13.88 1.97 -8.10
N PRO A 368 12.66 1.51 -7.75
CA PRO A 368 11.96 0.54 -8.57
C PRO A 368 11.68 1.12 -9.96
N LEU A 369 11.81 0.26 -10.97
CA LEU A 369 11.60 0.56 -12.37
C LEU A 369 10.18 0.16 -12.75
N ASP A 370 9.39 1.09 -13.28
CA ASP A 370 8.07 0.80 -13.82
C ASP A 370 8.22 -0.04 -15.10
N ALA A 371 7.90 -1.34 -14.99
CA ALA A 371 8.02 -2.29 -16.09
C ALA A 371 7.14 -1.88 -17.28
N THR A 372 6.01 -1.23 -17.02
CA THR A 372 5.07 -0.82 -18.08
C THR A 372 5.66 0.28 -18.95
N ARG A 373 6.54 1.14 -18.40
CA ARG A 373 7.25 2.20 -19.13
C ARG A 373 8.49 1.72 -19.86
N HIS A 374 8.90 0.47 -19.67
CA HIS A 374 10.07 -0.07 -20.34
C HIS A 374 9.83 -0.20 -21.86
N PRO A 375 10.78 0.19 -22.74
CA PRO A 375 10.59 0.11 -24.19
C PRO A 375 10.20 -1.29 -24.68
N LEU A 376 10.79 -2.33 -24.09
CA LEU A 376 10.47 -3.73 -24.40
C LEU A 376 9.02 -4.13 -24.08
N PHE A 377 8.37 -3.49 -23.10
CA PHE A 377 6.97 -3.76 -22.77
C PHE A 377 6.04 -3.34 -23.92
N ALA A 378 6.29 -2.16 -24.48
CA ALA A 378 5.58 -1.69 -25.66
C ALA A 378 5.95 -2.51 -26.92
N ALA A 379 7.23 -2.83 -27.11
CA ALA A 379 7.69 -3.64 -28.24
C ALA A 379 7.10 -5.06 -28.25
N ALA A 380 6.89 -5.66 -27.08
CA ALA A 380 6.19 -6.93 -26.92
C ALA A 380 4.64 -6.79 -27.08
N GLY A 381 4.15 -5.59 -27.40
CA GLY A 381 2.77 -5.28 -27.74
C GLY A 381 1.80 -5.29 -26.55
N PHE A 382 2.29 -5.15 -25.31
CA PHE A 382 1.40 -5.08 -24.14
C PHE A 382 0.62 -3.76 -24.08
N ARG A 383 1.08 -2.72 -24.80
CA ARG A 383 0.36 -1.46 -24.94
C ARG A 383 -0.35 -1.42 -26.29
N THR A 384 -1.65 -1.16 -26.27
CA THR A 384 -2.46 -0.91 -27.47
C THR A 384 -2.36 0.54 -27.93
N SER A 385 -2.06 1.47 -27.02
CA SER A 385 -1.82 2.89 -27.32
C SER A 385 -0.91 3.55 -26.28
N PRO A 386 -0.29 4.69 -26.61
CA PRO A 386 0.43 5.50 -25.63
C PRO A 386 -0.50 5.92 -24.48
N GLY A 387 -0.19 5.47 -23.25
CA GLY A 387 -0.95 5.80 -22.03
C GLY A 387 -1.99 4.77 -21.60
N ALA A 388 -2.32 3.76 -22.42
CA ALA A 388 -3.19 2.66 -22.01
C ALA A 388 -2.35 1.50 -21.45
N ILE A 389 -2.24 1.41 -20.13
CA ILE A 389 -1.62 0.29 -19.43
C ILE A 389 -2.71 -0.76 -19.16
N PRO A 390 -2.59 -2.00 -19.64
CA PRO A 390 -3.57 -3.05 -19.33
C PRO A 390 -3.54 -3.41 -17.84
N ALA A 391 -4.60 -4.01 -17.32
CA ALA A 391 -4.55 -4.62 -16.00
C ALA A 391 -3.51 -5.75 -15.96
N LEU A 392 -2.88 -5.99 -14.81
CA LEU A 392 -1.83 -7.01 -14.65
C LEU A 392 -2.31 -8.39 -15.09
N THR A 393 -3.55 -8.78 -14.74
CA THR A 393 -4.15 -10.05 -15.18
C THR A 393 -4.27 -10.16 -16.71
N GLU A 394 -4.59 -9.07 -17.41
CA GLU A 394 -4.67 -9.06 -18.87
C GLU A 394 -3.28 -9.14 -19.51
N ALA A 395 -2.29 -8.48 -18.91
CA ALA A 395 -0.90 -8.67 -19.30
C ALA A 395 -0.47 -10.12 -19.06
N LEU A 396 -0.78 -10.72 -17.92
CA LEU A 396 -0.43 -12.11 -17.63
C LEU A 396 -1.05 -13.09 -18.65
N LYS A 397 -2.32 -12.89 -19.04
CA LYS A 397 -2.98 -13.66 -20.12
C LYS A 397 -2.19 -13.61 -21.42
N LYS A 398 -1.66 -12.44 -21.78
CA LYS A 398 -0.81 -12.29 -22.95
C LYS A 398 0.54 -12.98 -22.77
N ALA A 399 1.17 -12.83 -21.60
CA ALA A 399 2.45 -13.48 -21.30
C ALA A 399 2.35 -15.01 -21.38
N ALA A 400 1.22 -15.60 -21.01
CA ALA A 400 0.95 -17.04 -21.09
C ALA A 400 0.91 -17.62 -22.51
N LEU A 401 0.87 -16.77 -23.56
CA LEU A 401 1.08 -17.22 -24.93
C LEU A 401 2.53 -17.60 -25.23
N ALA A 402 3.48 -17.13 -24.41
CA ALA A 402 4.92 -17.31 -24.59
C ALA A 402 5.62 -17.96 -23.37
N ASP A 403 4.99 -17.96 -22.18
CA ASP A 403 5.58 -18.45 -20.92
C ASP A 403 4.74 -19.53 -20.25
N GLU A 404 5.29 -20.74 -20.12
CA GLU A 404 4.62 -21.87 -19.45
C GLU A 404 4.39 -21.63 -17.95
N THR A 405 5.25 -20.85 -17.30
CA THR A 405 5.08 -20.46 -15.90
C THR A 405 3.91 -19.49 -15.75
N ALA A 406 3.70 -18.58 -16.71
CA ALA A 406 2.53 -17.71 -16.73
C ALA A 406 1.22 -18.50 -16.91
N VAL A 407 1.21 -19.57 -17.73
CA VAL A 407 0.05 -20.46 -17.88
C VAL A 407 -0.34 -21.09 -16.54
N ARG A 408 0.65 -21.58 -15.77
CA ARG A 408 0.41 -22.16 -14.44
C ARG A 408 -0.12 -21.12 -13.47
N LEU A 409 0.51 -19.95 -13.42
CA LEU A 409 0.13 -18.88 -12.51
C LEU A 409 -1.30 -18.35 -12.78
N LEU A 410 -1.73 -18.29 -14.05
CA LEU A 410 -3.10 -17.93 -14.41
C LEU A 410 -4.14 -18.92 -13.89
N LYS A 411 -3.81 -20.21 -13.79
CA LYS A 411 -4.72 -21.22 -13.25
C LYS A 411 -4.93 -21.06 -11.74
N GLU A 412 -3.92 -20.60 -11.02
CA GLU A 412 -4.02 -20.29 -9.58
C GLU A 412 -4.98 -19.12 -9.32
N ASN A 413 -5.00 -18.12 -10.22
CA ASN A 413 -5.91 -16.97 -10.20
C ASN A 413 -6.09 -16.33 -8.81
N ALA A 414 -5.02 -15.81 -8.23
CA ALA A 414 -5.02 -15.14 -6.93
C ALA A 414 -4.63 -13.64 -7.05
N PRO A 415 -5.35 -12.82 -7.86
CA PRO A 415 -5.07 -11.39 -7.94
C PRO A 415 -5.25 -10.72 -6.56
N HIS A 416 -4.46 -9.69 -6.28
CA HIS A 416 -4.41 -8.99 -4.98
C HIS A 416 -3.73 -9.79 -3.85
N ASN A 417 -3.12 -10.93 -4.17
CA ASN A 417 -2.08 -11.52 -3.34
C ASN A 417 -0.72 -10.96 -3.80
N PRO A 418 0.03 -10.23 -2.94
CA PRO A 418 1.27 -9.57 -3.35
C PRO A 418 2.32 -10.51 -3.95
N VAL A 419 2.40 -11.76 -3.48
CA VAL A 419 3.33 -12.76 -4.03
C VAL A 419 2.89 -13.19 -5.42
N TRP A 420 1.59 -13.42 -5.62
CA TRP A 420 1.04 -13.78 -6.92
C TRP A 420 1.19 -12.61 -7.91
N ASP A 421 0.88 -11.38 -7.50
CA ASP A 421 1.00 -10.19 -8.35
C ASP A 421 2.47 -9.92 -8.74
N ALA A 422 3.41 -10.05 -7.80
CA ALA A 422 4.84 -9.95 -8.10
C ALA A 422 5.33 -11.07 -9.03
N ARG A 423 4.85 -12.32 -8.87
CA ARG A 423 5.15 -13.43 -9.81
C ARG A 423 4.55 -13.18 -11.19
N ALA A 424 3.35 -12.61 -11.25
CA ALA A 424 2.68 -12.27 -12.50
C ALA A 424 3.48 -11.20 -13.24
N LEU A 425 3.93 -10.16 -12.52
CA LEU A 425 4.83 -9.14 -13.04
C LEU A 425 6.15 -9.75 -13.56
N ALA A 426 6.76 -10.68 -12.83
CA ALA A 426 7.98 -11.37 -13.26
C ALA A 426 7.78 -12.12 -14.59
N CYS A 427 6.69 -12.87 -14.75
CA CYS A 427 6.34 -13.52 -16.03
C CYS A 427 6.14 -12.51 -17.17
N VAL A 428 5.46 -11.39 -16.90
CA VAL A 428 5.27 -10.31 -17.88
C VAL A 428 6.63 -9.73 -18.29
N CYS A 429 7.50 -9.43 -17.33
CA CYS A 429 8.86 -8.97 -17.58
C CYS A 429 9.67 -9.96 -18.43
N ALA A 430 9.66 -11.25 -18.07
CA ALA A 430 10.36 -12.30 -18.80
C ALA A 430 9.88 -12.44 -20.25
N SER A 431 8.56 -12.43 -20.48
CA SER A 431 7.97 -12.47 -21.82
C SER A 431 8.37 -11.25 -22.68
N CYS A 432 8.60 -10.09 -22.06
CA CYS A 432 9.14 -8.90 -22.73
C CYS A 432 10.66 -8.96 -22.94
N GLY A 433 11.38 -9.80 -22.19
CA GLY A 433 12.86 -9.77 -22.13
C GLY A 433 13.41 -8.69 -21.20
N ILE A 434 12.63 -8.30 -20.19
CA ILE A 434 13.03 -7.35 -19.16
C ILE A 434 13.62 -8.14 -17.99
N GLY A 435 14.89 -7.88 -17.68
CA GLY A 435 15.64 -8.60 -16.65
C GLY A 435 16.74 -9.48 -17.24
N PRO A 436 17.57 -10.10 -16.39
CA PRO A 436 18.57 -11.06 -16.84
C PRO A 436 17.89 -12.36 -17.31
N PRO A 437 18.37 -12.97 -18.40
CA PRO A 437 18.02 -14.36 -18.69
C PRO A 437 18.47 -15.28 -17.55
#